data_AF-A0A7Z0QC30-F1
#
_entry.id   AF-A0A7Z0QC30-F1
#
_cell.length_a   1.000
_cell.length_b   1.000
_cell.length_c   1.000
_cell.angle_alpha   90.00
_cell.angle_beta   90.00
_cell.angle_gamma   90.00
#
_symmetry.space_group_name_H-M   'P 1'
#
loop_
_entity.id
_entity.type
_entity.pdbx_description
1 polymer ?
#
loop_
_entity_poly.entity_id
_entity_poly.type
_entity_poly.pdbx_seq_one_letter_code
_entity_poly.pdbx_strand_id
1 'polypeptide(L)'
;MSRALRILVAAAVLLGGTVSLFAAENAPLTRGTAIIDPDLLRKLDQNDSLTISRLLWPERNANVPLTTDLLFSSLSQLKDIPPAIDAEFDRYIIRQKAAYPTETIGVGEGFDVQLFDRANLKSRDTRFVLAGIVNRMDRAYVSEEACGEIRLIYRLVRFESKPEGGKTATRLPMTFNLVMKARDARQTDASGKPVTCAEVARRWLDNGDWQRLIGSSISPSDAMLDRIETNIQISIAPKSALHDFRSDYLLKVFKYNAATKTFKESTLENQIDRDRIVADDALRRDFKAWLLAPENLREFDRGTVLIPEKFLAKAAVVPTPAGLDASPLQPEFGMVQGEDRDSNKGEPVFTDNDVVGALKQAAARGIDMQNIRSVAGFQRRLNDVTCAGCHQTRGIGGFHFPGVDWLADKPSNSTIVPASPHFFGDQVRRRDILTAFAVGKRPDFSRGFASRPQTRGSGELAGTEYQDGWGAHCSLQNAGSGAPDKSFTSWSCAKGLTCQAAAASSRIGMCFIKTR
;
A
#
# COMPACT_ATOMS: atom_id res chain seq x y z
N MET A 1 45.70 16.63 -40.66
CA MET A 1 45.61 15.54 -39.67
C MET A 1 46.40 14.35 -40.17
N SER A 2 47.39 13.85 -39.43
CA SER A 2 48.23 12.72 -39.84
C SER A 2 47.41 11.43 -39.93
N ARG A 3 47.86 10.46 -40.74
CA ARG A 3 47.20 9.12 -40.84
C ARG A 3 47.08 8.44 -39.47
N ALA A 4 48.05 8.62 -38.58
CA ALA A 4 48.01 8.11 -37.22
C ALA A 4 46.87 8.73 -36.38
N LEU A 5 46.60 10.02 -36.55
CA LEU A 5 45.52 10.72 -35.85
C LEU A 5 44.14 10.26 -36.34
N ARG A 6 43.99 9.94 -37.64
CA ARG A 6 42.73 9.38 -38.18
C ARG A 6 42.46 7.96 -37.68
N ILE A 7 43.50 7.15 -37.50
CA ILE A 7 43.37 5.79 -36.95
C ILE A 7 43.02 5.84 -35.45
N LEU A 8 43.61 6.76 -34.69
CA LEU A 8 43.28 6.96 -33.27
C LEU A 8 41.83 7.45 -33.07
N VAL A 9 41.34 8.34 -33.93
CA VAL A 9 39.94 8.80 -33.88
C VAL A 9 38.99 7.67 -34.31
N ALA A 10 39.33 6.89 -35.34
CA ALA A 10 38.51 5.74 -35.74
C ALA A 10 38.46 4.65 -34.65
N ALA A 11 39.58 4.38 -33.97
CA ALA A 11 39.63 3.46 -32.84
C ALA A 11 38.85 3.98 -31.62
N ALA A 12 38.89 5.29 -31.34
CA ALA A 12 38.10 5.90 -30.28
C ALA A 12 36.59 5.90 -30.57
N VAL A 13 36.18 5.97 -31.85
CA VAL A 13 34.77 5.85 -32.26
C VAL A 13 34.31 4.39 -32.26
N LEU A 14 35.18 3.44 -32.64
CA LEU A 14 34.87 2.01 -32.62
C LEU A 14 34.91 1.38 -31.22
N LEU A 15 35.76 1.89 -30.31
CA LEU A 15 35.84 1.44 -28.91
C LEU A 15 35.01 2.31 -27.94
N GLY A 16 34.68 3.55 -28.33
CA GLY A 16 33.71 4.40 -27.64
C GLY A 16 32.25 4.02 -27.93
N GLY A 17 32.01 3.23 -28.98
CA GLY A 17 30.70 2.66 -29.33
C GLY A 17 30.32 1.38 -28.56
N THR A 18 31.18 0.87 -27.69
CA THR A 18 30.92 -0.35 -26.88
C THR A 18 30.91 -0.09 -25.37
N VAL A 19 30.84 1.18 -24.95
CA VAL A 19 30.55 1.51 -23.55
C VAL A 19 29.06 1.33 -23.30
N SER A 20 28.71 0.12 -22.87
CA SER A 20 27.46 -0.25 -22.19
C SER A 20 26.15 0.07 -22.92
N LEU A 21 25.84 -0.78 -23.91
CA LEU A 21 24.48 -1.29 -24.16
C LEU A 21 23.90 -2.10 -22.97
N PHE A 22 24.47 -1.95 -21.76
CA PHE A 22 23.96 -2.47 -20.49
C PHE A 22 23.02 -1.48 -19.77
N ALA A 23 22.65 -0.37 -20.39
CA ALA A 23 21.30 0.12 -20.25
C ALA A 23 20.39 -0.75 -21.15
N ALA A 24 20.30 -2.06 -20.82
CA ALA A 24 19.06 -2.75 -21.11
C ALA A 24 18.00 -1.82 -20.53
N GLU A 25 17.06 -1.34 -21.36
CA GLU A 25 15.85 -0.72 -20.86
C GLU A 25 15.33 -1.63 -19.75
N ASN A 26 15.55 -1.25 -18.49
CA ASN A 26 15.10 -2.04 -17.37
C ASN A 26 13.61 -2.10 -17.55
N ALA A 27 13.10 -3.27 -17.96
CA ALA A 27 11.68 -3.48 -18.10
C ALA A 27 11.02 -2.95 -16.82
N PRO A 28 9.92 -2.19 -16.90
CA PRO A 28 9.35 -1.54 -15.74
C PRO A 28 9.22 -2.53 -14.58
N LEU A 29 9.62 -2.15 -13.36
CA LEU A 29 9.55 -3.05 -12.19
C LEU A 29 8.17 -3.70 -12.04
N THR A 30 7.13 -3.01 -12.50
CA THR A 30 5.71 -3.41 -12.47
C THR A 30 5.27 -4.31 -13.63
N ARG A 31 6.19 -4.74 -14.50
CA ARG A 31 5.88 -5.57 -15.67
C ARG A 31 5.20 -6.85 -15.21
N GLY A 32 4.01 -7.09 -15.76
CA GLY A 32 3.19 -8.26 -15.46
C GLY A 32 2.44 -8.20 -14.13
N THR A 33 2.60 -7.14 -13.33
CA THR A 33 2.05 -7.06 -11.97
C THR A 33 1.17 -5.83 -11.75
N ALA A 34 1.29 -4.80 -12.59
CA ALA A 34 0.37 -3.65 -12.58
C ALA A 34 0.27 -2.98 -13.95
N ILE A 35 -0.88 -2.38 -14.22
CA ILE A 35 -1.14 -1.52 -15.38
C ILE A 35 -1.11 -0.07 -14.89
N ILE A 36 -0.07 0.64 -15.32
CA ILE A 36 0.23 2.05 -15.02
C ILE A 36 0.49 2.87 -16.29
N ASP A 37 0.15 2.33 -17.47
CA ASP A 37 0.28 3.05 -18.72
C ASP A 37 -0.84 4.11 -18.84
N PRO A 38 -0.51 5.41 -18.94
CA PRO A 38 -1.51 6.47 -18.94
C PRO A 38 -2.53 6.34 -20.08
N ASP A 39 -2.08 5.96 -21.28
CA ASP A 39 -2.93 5.88 -22.48
C ASP A 39 -3.91 4.71 -22.39
N LEU A 40 -3.44 3.56 -21.90
CA LEU A 40 -4.27 2.39 -21.64
C LEU A 40 -5.29 2.68 -20.54
N LEU A 41 -4.88 3.31 -19.42
CA LEU A 41 -5.80 3.68 -18.35
C LEU A 41 -6.89 4.65 -18.83
N ARG A 42 -6.50 5.67 -19.61
CA ARG A 42 -7.45 6.57 -20.27
C ARG A 42 -8.44 5.81 -21.14
N LYS A 43 -7.96 4.89 -21.99
CA LYS A 43 -8.81 4.07 -22.88
C LYS A 43 -9.79 3.20 -22.09
N LEU A 44 -9.37 2.62 -20.97
CA LEU A 44 -10.20 1.76 -20.12
C LEU A 44 -11.24 2.55 -19.31
N ASP A 45 -10.94 3.80 -18.95
CA ASP A 45 -11.87 4.73 -18.26
C ASP A 45 -12.87 5.38 -19.23
N GLN A 46 -12.39 5.97 -20.34
CA GLN A 46 -13.21 6.78 -21.26
C GLN A 46 -14.25 5.97 -22.03
N ASN A 47 -13.96 4.70 -22.33
CA ASN A 47 -14.91 3.82 -23.01
C ASN A 47 -15.89 3.16 -22.03
N ASP A 48 -15.98 3.65 -20.79
CA ASP A 48 -16.83 3.13 -19.73
C ASP A 48 -16.67 1.60 -19.55
N SER A 49 -15.46 1.08 -19.79
CA SER A 49 -15.19 -0.36 -19.77
C SER A 49 -14.89 -0.84 -18.36
N LEU A 50 -14.05 -0.09 -17.64
CA LEU A 50 -13.65 -0.39 -16.26
C LEU A 50 -13.99 0.75 -15.31
N THR A 51 -15.08 1.48 -15.54
CA THR A 51 -15.59 2.47 -14.58
C THR A 51 -16.33 1.77 -13.45
N ILE A 52 -16.42 2.40 -12.28
CA ILE A 52 -17.19 1.87 -11.15
C ILE A 52 -18.65 1.63 -11.57
N SER A 53 -19.25 2.56 -12.32
CA SER A 53 -20.62 2.44 -12.80
C SER A 53 -20.82 1.23 -13.71
N ARG A 54 -19.92 0.96 -14.66
CA ARG A 54 -20.02 -0.22 -15.53
C ARG A 54 -19.89 -1.53 -14.78
N LEU A 55 -18.95 -1.58 -13.83
CA LEU A 55 -18.65 -2.80 -13.08
C LEU A 55 -19.76 -3.16 -12.09
N LEU A 56 -20.45 -2.16 -11.52
CA LEU A 56 -21.54 -2.38 -10.56
C LEU A 56 -22.93 -2.36 -11.20
N TRP A 57 -23.07 -1.79 -12.40
CA TRP A 57 -24.32 -1.78 -13.16
C TRP A 57 -24.08 -2.13 -14.64
N PRO A 58 -23.80 -3.41 -14.95
CA PRO A 58 -23.44 -3.87 -16.30
C PRO A 58 -24.48 -3.55 -17.38
N GLU A 59 -25.76 -3.69 -17.02
CA GLU A 59 -26.92 -3.51 -17.92
C GLU A 59 -27.20 -2.03 -18.24
N ARG A 60 -26.40 -1.10 -17.73
CA ARG A 60 -26.56 0.33 -18.01
C ARG A 60 -26.33 0.61 -19.49
N ASN A 61 -27.37 1.12 -20.16
CA ASN A 61 -27.38 1.48 -21.58
C ASN A 61 -26.66 2.80 -21.93
N ALA A 62 -25.82 3.33 -21.04
CA ALA A 62 -25.09 4.57 -21.25
C ALA A 62 -23.58 4.32 -21.10
N ASN A 63 -22.79 4.88 -22.02
CA ASN A 63 -21.33 4.70 -22.08
C ASN A 63 -20.57 5.93 -21.55
N VAL A 64 -21.18 6.65 -20.61
CA VAL A 64 -20.57 7.82 -19.97
C VAL A 64 -20.35 7.56 -18.47
N PRO A 65 -19.15 7.80 -17.93
CA PRO A 65 -18.89 7.66 -16.50
C PRO A 65 -19.85 8.52 -15.67
N LEU A 66 -20.28 8.02 -14.51
CA LEU A 66 -21.11 8.80 -13.58
C LEU A 66 -20.27 9.82 -12.80
N THR A 67 -20.85 11.00 -12.61
CA THR A 67 -20.41 11.98 -11.61
C THR A 67 -20.67 11.46 -10.20
N THR A 68 -19.98 11.98 -9.19
CA THR A 68 -19.99 11.41 -7.84
C THR A 68 -21.37 11.49 -7.18
N ASP A 69 -22.12 12.57 -7.42
CA ASP A 69 -23.51 12.73 -6.99
C ASP A 69 -24.42 11.63 -7.56
N LEU A 70 -24.34 11.36 -8.87
CA LEU A 70 -25.10 10.32 -9.55
C LEU A 70 -24.63 8.92 -9.15
N LEU A 71 -23.33 8.71 -8.96
CA LEU A 71 -22.76 7.44 -8.55
C LEU A 71 -23.36 6.98 -7.22
N PHE A 72 -23.34 7.82 -6.19
CA PHE A 72 -23.84 7.45 -4.87
C PHE A 72 -25.38 7.52 -4.74
N SER A 73 -26.06 8.33 -5.55
CA SER A 73 -27.54 8.38 -5.53
C SER A 73 -28.19 7.28 -6.38
N SER A 74 -27.55 6.84 -7.46
CA SER A 74 -28.12 5.86 -8.40
C SER A 74 -27.70 4.42 -8.08
N LEU A 75 -26.51 4.19 -7.51
CA LEU A 75 -26.04 2.85 -7.17
C LEU A 75 -26.32 2.51 -5.70
N SER A 76 -27.47 1.87 -5.47
CA SER A 76 -27.88 1.42 -4.14
C SER A 76 -26.85 0.51 -3.45
N GLN A 77 -25.99 -0.17 -4.22
CA GLN A 77 -24.89 -0.98 -3.70
C GLN A 77 -23.89 -0.18 -2.85
N LEU A 78 -23.77 1.13 -3.10
CA LEU A 78 -22.79 2.03 -2.47
C LEU A 78 -23.38 2.89 -1.34
N LYS A 79 -24.67 2.72 -1.02
CA LYS A 79 -25.42 3.63 -0.13
C LYS A 79 -24.82 3.83 1.27
N ASP A 80 -24.11 2.81 1.78
CA ASP A 80 -23.55 2.84 3.14
C ASP A 80 -22.19 3.55 3.19
N ILE A 81 -21.56 3.84 2.04
CA ILE A 81 -20.20 4.40 1.98
C ILE A 81 -20.14 5.87 2.44
N PRO A 82 -20.90 6.81 1.84
CA PRO A 82 -20.81 8.22 2.26
C PRO A 82 -21.15 8.45 3.75
N PRO A 83 -22.23 7.88 4.32
CA PRO A 83 -22.54 8.06 5.74
C PRO A 83 -21.44 7.54 6.68
N ALA A 84 -20.80 6.41 6.32
CA ALA A 84 -19.73 5.85 7.14
C ALA A 84 -18.43 6.67 7.08
N ILE A 85 -18.18 7.39 5.98
CA ILE A 85 -17.09 8.38 5.89
C ILE A 85 -17.47 9.64 6.69
N ASP A 86 -18.68 10.17 6.51
CA ASP A 86 -19.16 11.38 7.20
C ASP A 86 -19.04 11.21 8.73
N ALA A 87 -19.40 10.04 9.28
CA ALA A 87 -19.28 9.73 10.69
C ALA A 87 -17.84 9.75 11.23
N GLU A 88 -16.84 9.36 10.42
CA GLU A 88 -15.44 9.42 10.83
C GLU A 88 -14.87 10.84 10.79
N PHE A 89 -15.31 11.67 9.85
CA PHE A 89 -14.98 13.09 9.84
C PHE A 89 -15.50 13.76 11.10
N ASP A 90 -16.74 13.49 11.50
CA ASP A 90 -17.32 14.08 12.71
C ASP A 90 -16.56 13.63 13.97
N ARG A 91 -16.22 12.34 14.08
CA ARG A 91 -15.34 11.82 15.15
C ARG A 91 -13.96 12.47 15.16
N TYR A 92 -13.35 12.67 13.99
CA TYR A 92 -12.05 13.31 13.85
C TYR A 92 -12.11 14.77 14.33
N ILE A 93 -13.10 15.54 13.88
CA ILE A 93 -13.27 16.94 14.26
C ILE A 93 -13.47 17.08 15.78
N ILE A 94 -14.29 16.22 16.40
CA ILE A 94 -14.51 16.23 17.84
C ILE A 94 -13.19 15.97 18.58
N ARG A 95 -12.42 14.96 18.16
CA ARG A 95 -11.13 14.63 18.78
C ARG A 95 -10.10 15.75 18.60
N GLN A 96 -10.00 16.34 17.41
CA GLN A 96 -9.05 17.42 17.14
C GLN A 96 -9.35 18.66 17.99
N LYS A 97 -10.64 19.07 18.08
CA LYS A 97 -11.06 20.18 18.93
C LYS A 97 -10.80 19.94 20.42
N ALA A 98 -10.94 18.69 20.88
CA ALA A 98 -10.64 18.33 22.27
C ALA A 98 -9.13 18.36 22.57
N ALA A 99 -8.31 17.88 21.62
CA ALA A 99 -6.85 17.83 21.79
C ALA A 99 -6.20 19.22 21.63
N TYR A 100 -6.72 20.06 20.74
CA TYR A 100 -6.18 21.38 20.40
C TYR A 100 -7.30 22.44 20.39
N PRO A 101 -7.82 22.82 21.56
CA PRO A 101 -8.98 23.71 21.66
C PRO A 101 -8.73 25.14 21.15
N THR A 102 -7.47 25.54 20.96
CA THR A 102 -7.07 26.84 20.43
C THR A 102 -6.91 26.87 18.90
N GLU A 103 -6.89 25.70 18.24
CA GLU A 103 -6.76 25.61 16.79
C GLU A 103 -8.11 25.75 16.08
N THR A 104 -8.11 26.48 14.97
CA THR A 104 -9.24 26.54 14.06
C THR A 104 -9.23 25.34 13.12
N ILE A 105 -10.41 24.76 12.86
CA ILE A 105 -10.57 23.58 12.00
C ILE A 105 -11.73 23.80 11.02
N GLY A 106 -11.49 23.61 9.73
CA GLY A 106 -12.46 23.90 8.68
C GLY A 106 -11.96 23.58 7.28
N VAL A 107 -12.80 23.79 6.28
CA VAL A 107 -12.49 23.47 4.88
C VAL A 107 -11.79 24.66 4.21
N GLY A 108 -10.69 24.37 3.51
CA GLY A 108 -9.96 25.35 2.70
C GLY A 108 -8.80 26.01 3.44
N GLU A 109 -8.12 26.91 2.73
CA GLU A 109 -7.00 27.67 3.25
C GLU A 109 -7.47 28.65 4.35
N GLY A 110 -6.61 28.88 5.35
CA GLY A 110 -6.88 29.83 6.46
C GLY A 110 -7.27 29.18 7.79
N PHE A 111 -7.50 27.87 7.83
CA PHE A 111 -7.64 27.10 9.07
C PHE A 111 -6.30 26.49 9.51
N ASP A 112 -6.09 26.38 10.83
CA ASP A 112 -4.92 25.68 11.40
C ASP A 112 -4.94 24.18 11.04
N VAL A 113 -6.14 23.60 10.98
CA VAL A 113 -6.40 22.27 10.44
C VAL A 113 -7.35 22.35 9.27
N GLN A 114 -6.81 22.16 8.07
CA GLN A 114 -7.53 22.26 6.80
C GLN A 114 -8.14 20.91 6.45
N LEU A 115 -9.45 20.81 6.48
CA LEU A 115 -10.21 19.59 6.18
C LEU A 115 -10.42 19.42 4.68
N PHE A 116 -10.49 18.16 4.27
CA PHE A 116 -11.03 17.78 2.98
C PHE A 116 -12.50 18.18 2.88
N ASP A 117 -12.87 18.83 1.77
CA ASP A 117 -14.25 19.21 1.50
C ASP A 117 -15.10 17.98 1.12
N ARG A 118 -15.90 17.51 2.09
CA ARG A 118 -16.84 16.40 1.94
C ARG A 118 -17.89 16.64 0.85
N ALA A 119 -18.17 17.90 0.47
CA ALA A 119 -19.11 18.21 -0.61
C ALA A 119 -18.65 17.64 -1.97
N ASN A 120 -17.36 17.39 -2.15
CA ASN A 120 -16.84 16.73 -3.35
C ASN A 120 -17.39 15.30 -3.53
N LEU A 121 -17.86 14.63 -2.46
CA LEU A 121 -18.52 13.32 -2.55
C LEU A 121 -19.99 13.40 -2.96
N LYS A 122 -20.53 14.60 -3.12
CA LYS A 122 -21.93 14.88 -3.47
C LYS A 122 -22.01 15.86 -4.66
N SER A 123 -20.90 16.07 -5.36
CA SER A 123 -20.78 17.06 -6.43
C SER A 123 -20.96 16.44 -7.81
N ARG A 124 -21.66 17.18 -8.68
CA ARG A 124 -21.73 16.91 -10.12
C ARG A 124 -20.45 17.25 -10.88
N ASP A 125 -19.56 18.03 -10.25
CA ASP A 125 -18.31 18.47 -10.84
C ASP A 125 -17.16 17.52 -10.50
N THR A 126 -17.43 16.41 -9.80
CA THR A 126 -16.42 15.41 -9.45
C THR A 126 -16.80 14.04 -10.00
N ARG A 127 -15.79 13.19 -10.24
CA ARG A 127 -15.97 11.75 -10.46
C ARG A 127 -14.73 10.96 -10.06
N PHE A 128 -14.89 9.65 -9.92
CA PHE A 128 -13.78 8.71 -9.78
C PHE A 128 -13.22 8.34 -11.16
N VAL A 129 -11.90 8.41 -11.30
CA VAL A 129 -11.15 8.20 -12.55
C VAL A 129 -10.17 7.06 -12.36
N LEU A 130 -10.14 6.08 -13.26
CA LEU A 130 -9.22 4.95 -13.15
C LEU A 130 -7.76 5.44 -13.19
N ALA A 131 -7.01 5.15 -12.13
CA ALA A 131 -5.64 5.63 -11.93
C ALA A 131 -4.60 4.50 -11.94
N GLY A 132 -5.04 3.24 -11.86
CA GLY A 132 -4.20 2.07 -12.03
C GLY A 132 -4.93 0.76 -11.76
N ILE A 133 -4.34 -0.34 -12.22
CA ILE A 133 -4.82 -1.69 -11.95
C ILE A 133 -3.67 -2.51 -11.40
N VAL A 134 -3.87 -3.18 -10.27
CA VAL A 134 -2.82 -3.95 -9.59
C VAL A 134 -3.24 -5.41 -9.48
N ASN A 135 -2.39 -6.30 -9.98
CA ASN A 135 -2.48 -7.73 -9.70
C ASN A 135 -1.98 -7.99 -8.27
N ARG A 136 -2.81 -8.67 -7.49
CA ARG A 136 -2.51 -9.13 -6.13
C ARG A 136 -2.73 -10.63 -5.99
N MET A 137 -2.30 -11.43 -6.96
CA MET A 137 -2.25 -12.89 -6.82
C MET A 137 -1.32 -13.32 -5.68
N ASP A 138 -0.44 -12.44 -5.21
CA ASP A 138 0.31 -12.61 -3.95
C ASP A 138 -0.58 -12.74 -2.71
N ARG A 139 -1.87 -12.46 -2.83
CA ARG A 139 -2.90 -12.63 -1.80
C ARG A 139 -3.62 -13.97 -1.84
N ALA A 140 -3.24 -14.88 -2.73
CA ALA A 140 -3.88 -16.20 -2.82
C ALA A 140 -3.78 -17.03 -1.53
N TYR A 141 -2.88 -16.70 -0.60
CA TYR A 141 -2.86 -17.34 0.73
C TYR A 141 -4.13 -17.08 1.56
N VAL A 142 -4.94 -16.08 1.21
CA VAL A 142 -6.22 -15.80 1.87
C VAL A 142 -7.37 -16.57 1.23
N SER A 143 -7.29 -16.79 -0.07
CA SER A 143 -8.23 -17.63 -0.81
C SER A 143 -7.51 -18.24 -2.00
N GLU A 144 -7.09 -19.50 -1.85
CA GLU A 144 -6.38 -20.22 -2.91
C GLU A 144 -7.28 -20.40 -4.14
N GLU A 145 -8.59 -20.61 -3.93
CA GLU A 145 -9.59 -20.73 -5.00
C GLU A 145 -9.77 -19.45 -5.82
N ALA A 146 -9.66 -18.28 -5.21
CA ALA A 146 -9.77 -17.01 -5.92
C ALA A 146 -8.50 -16.67 -6.72
N CYS A 147 -7.42 -17.44 -6.53
CA CYS A 147 -6.07 -17.14 -7.03
C CYS A 147 -5.53 -15.77 -6.55
N GLY A 148 -6.06 -15.23 -5.45
CA GLY A 148 -5.80 -13.88 -4.97
C GLY A 148 -6.79 -12.85 -5.52
N GLU A 149 -6.36 -11.60 -5.71
CA GLU A 149 -7.26 -10.49 -6.02
C GLU A 149 -6.68 -9.55 -7.10
N ILE A 150 -7.55 -8.76 -7.73
CA ILE A 150 -7.22 -7.65 -8.63
C ILE A 150 -7.81 -6.39 -8.04
N ARG A 151 -7.03 -5.31 -7.99
CA ARG A 151 -7.48 -4.01 -7.48
C ARG A 151 -7.56 -3.01 -8.61
N LEU A 152 -8.76 -2.47 -8.85
CA LEU A 152 -8.96 -1.30 -9.69
C LEU A 152 -8.96 -0.07 -8.80
N ILE A 153 -7.98 0.80 -9.00
CA ILE A 153 -7.73 1.96 -8.16
C ILE A 153 -8.21 3.20 -8.89
N TYR A 154 -9.15 3.91 -8.30
CA TYR A 154 -9.70 5.15 -8.83
C TYR A 154 -9.27 6.33 -7.98
N ARG A 155 -9.07 7.48 -8.62
CA ARG A 155 -8.79 8.76 -7.99
C ARG A 155 -10.01 9.67 -8.11
N LEU A 156 -10.39 10.36 -7.04
CA LEU A 156 -11.39 11.41 -7.13
C LEU A 156 -10.80 12.63 -7.86
N VAL A 157 -11.51 13.12 -8.87
CA VAL A 157 -11.08 14.27 -9.68
C VAL A 157 -12.22 15.26 -9.78
N ARG A 158 -11.91 16.54 -9.62
CA ARG A 158 -12.80 17.68 -9.83
C ARG A 158 -12.57 18.27 -11.22
N PHE A 159 -13.64 18.52 -11.95
CA PHE A 159 -13.64 19.08 -13.29
C PHE A 159 -14.27 20.47 -13.23
N GLU A 160 -13.51 21.50 -13.58
CA GLU A 160 -14.00 22.88 -13.56
C GLU A 160 -13.96 23.46 -14.98
N SER A 161 -14.96 24.26 -15.31
CA SER A 161 -14.98 24.94 -16.61
C SER A 161 -14.14 26.21 -16.51
N LYS A 162 -13.19 26.39 -17.42
CA LYS A 162 -12.41 27.61 -17.55
C LYS A 162 -13.29 28.72 -18.18
N PRO A 163 -13.14 29.98 -17.76
CA PRO A 163 -13.81 31.13 -18.38
C PRO A 163 -13.61 31.21 -19.90
N GLU A 164 -12.44 30.75 -20.38
CA GLU A 164 -12.03 30.80 -21.79
C GLU A 164 -12.50 29.58 -22.62
N GLY A 165 -13.39 28.74 -22.09
CA GLY A 165 -14.00 27.62 -22.85
C GLY A 165 -13.25 26.28 -22.79
N GLY A 166 -12.39 26.07 -21.79
CA GLY A 166 -11.72 24.79 -21.50
C GLY A 166 -12.26 24.08 -20.25
N LYS A 167 -11.75 22.90 -19.92
CA LYS A 167 -11.97 22.26 -18.60
C LYS A 167 -10.63 21.99 -17.91
N THR A 168 -10.51 22.36 -16.64
CA THR A 168 -9.41 21.91 -15.77
C THR A 168 -9.84 20.64 -15.05
N ALA A 169 -8.89 19.74 -14.81
CA ALA A 169 -9.07 18.57 -13.97
C ALA A 169 -8.10 18.64 -12.79
N THR A 170 -8.62 18.61 -11.57
CA THR A 170 -7.84 18.68 -10.33
C THR A 170 -8.01 17.38 -9.55
N ARG A 171 -6.92 16.67 -9.30
CA ARG A 171 -6.94 15.45 -8.48
C ARG A 171 -7.17 15.82 -7.02
N LEU A 172 -8.22 15.27 -6.43
CA LEU A 172 -8.51 15.40 -5.02
C LEU A 172 -7.85 14.25 -4.23
N PRO A 173 -7.47 14.44 -2.96
CA PRO A 173 -6.68 13.49 -2.19
C PRO A 173 -7.50 12.31 -1.64
N MET A 174 -8.18 11.59 -2.53
CA MET A 174 -8.96 10.41 -2.24
C MET A 174 -8.77 9.32 -3.28
N THR A 175 -8.50 8.10 -2.83
CA THR A 175 -8.59 6.90 -3.66
C THR A 175 -9.78 6.03 -3.25
N PHE A 176 -10.37 5.39 -4.24
CA PHE A 176 -11.42 4.39 -4.10
C PHE A 176 -10.94 3.14 -4.83
N ASN A 177 -10.78 2.03 -4.13
CA ASN A 177 -10.33 0.77 -4.73
C ASN A 177 -11.52 -0.17 -4.82
N LEU A 178 -11.87 -0.62 -6.02
CA LEU A 178 -12.73 -1.78 -6.19
C LEU A 178 -11.85 -3.03 -6.24
N VAL A 179 -11.98 -3.89 -5.23
CA VAL A 179 -11.25 -5.15 -5.14
C VAL A 179 -12.14 -6.27 -5.65
N MET A 180 -11.60 -7.04 -6.58
CA MET A 180 -12.24 -8.22 -7.14
C MET A 180 -11.36 -9.43 -6.91
N LYS A 181 -11.95 -10.61 -6.85
CA LYS A 181 -11.21 -11.88 -6.93
C LYS A 181 -10.44 -11.93 -8.25
N ALA A 182 -9.28 -12.57 -8.28
CA ALA A 182 -8.55 -12.76 -9.53
C ALA A 182 -9.24 -13.78 -10.45
N ARG A 183 -10.09 -14.63 -9.89
CA ARG A 183 -10.86 -15.65 -10.60
C ARG A 183 -12.14 -16.04 -9.83
N ASP A 184 -13.22 -16.35 -10.55
CA ASP A 184 -14.35 -17.14 -10.03
C ASP A 184 -14.03 -18.63 -10.27
N ALA A 185 -14.15 -19.48 -9.26
CA ALA A 185 -13.89 -20.91 -9.39
C ALA A 185 -14.75 -21.59 -10.48
N ARG A 186 -15.89 -21.00 -10.85
CA ARG A 186 -16.79 -21.49 -11.91
C ARG A 186 -16.44 -20.94 -13.30
N GLN A 187 -15.46 -20.05 -13.39
CA GLN A 187 -15.08 -19.41 -14.63
C GLN A 187 -14.46 -20.42 -15.59
N THR A 188 -14.96 -20.44 -16.83
CA THR A 188 -14.41 -21.24 -17.93
C THR A 188 -13.80 -20.36 -19.01
N ASP A 189 -12.81 -20.89 -19.74
CA ASP A 189 -12.25 -20.28 -20.92
C ASP A 189 -13.17 -20.43 -22.15
N ALA A 190 -12.74 -19.90 -23.29
CA ALA A 190 -13.50 -19.98 -24.55
C ALA A 190 -13.71 -21.42 -25.06
N SER A 191 -12.94 -22.39 -24.56
CA SER A 191 -13.07 -23.82 -24.88
C SER A 191 -13.96 -24.57 -23.87
N GLY A 192 -14.53 -23.88 -22.88
CA GLY A 192 -15.35 -24.46 -21.82
C GLY A 192 -14.55 -25.13 -20.70
N LYS A 193 -13.21 -24.98 -20.68
CA LYS A 193 -12.37 -25.54 -19.61
C LYS A 193 -12.28 -24.59 -18.42
N PRO A 194 -12.19 -25.07 -17.17
CA PRO A 194 -11.99 -24.21 -16.01
C PRO A 194 -10.72 -23.37 -16.14
N VAL A 195 -10.84 -22.05 -15.94
CA VAL A 195 -9.68 -21.15 -15.91
C VAL A 195 -8.84 -21.50 -14.69
N THR A 196 -7.53 -21.67 -14.84
CA THR A 196 -6.63 -22.03 -13.72
C THR A 196 -5.85 -20.82 -13.20
N CYS A 197 -5.36 -20.86 -11.96
CA CYS A 197 -4.44 -19.81 -11.47
C CYS A 197 -3.19 -19.69 -12.33
N ALA A 198 -2.70 -20.81 -12.89
CA ALA A 198 -1.57 -20.83 -13.82
C ALA A 198 -1.88 -20.07 -15.11
N GLU A 199 -3.10 -20.19 -15.62
CA GLU A 199 -3.54 -19.44 -16.79
C GLU A 199 -3.69 -17.95 -16.49
N VAL A 200 -4.31 -17.57 -15.37
CA VAL A 200 -4.40 -16.17 -14.95
C VAL A 200 -3.01 -15.55 -14.83
N ALA A 201 -2.06 -16.25 -14.19
CA ALA A 201 -0.70 -15.78 -14.03
C ALA A 201 0.05 -15.62 -15.36
N ARG A 202 -0.06 -16.59 -16.29
CA ARG A 202 0.55 -16.49 -17.63
C ARG A 202 0.05 -15.29 -18.40
N ARG A 203 -1.27 -15.09 -18.42
CA ARG A 203 -1.88 -13.93 -19.08
C ARG A 203 -1.31 -12.62 -18.51
N TRP A 204 -1.14 -12.52 -17.19
CA TRP A 204 -0.51 -11.36 -16.58
C TRP A 204 0.97 -11.20 -16.97
N LEU A 205 1.75 -12.28 -17.02
CA LEU A 205 3.16 -12.19 -17.42
C LEU A 205 3.36 -11.84 -18.90
N ASP A 206 2.42 -12.19 -19.79
CA ASP A 206 2.53 -12.02 -21.24
C ASP A 206 2.32 -10.57 -21.73
N ASN A 207 1.89 -9.65 -20.86
CA ASN A 207 1.70 -8.21 -21.10
C ASN A 207 0.89 -7.74 -22.33
N GLY A 208 0.30 -8.65 -23.12
CA GLY A 208 -0.28 -8.32 -24.44
C GLY A 208 -1.81 -8.28 -24.50
N ASP A 209 -2.53 -8.97 -23.61
CA ASP A 209 -3.99 -9.16 -23.72
C ASP A 209 -4.75 -8.77 -22.44
N TRP A 210 -4.42 -7.59 -21.91
CA TRP A 210 -5.05 -7.01 -20.71
C TRP A 210 -6.58 -6.87 -20.82
N GLN A 211 -7.07 -6.68 -22.04
CA GLN A 211 -8.50 -6.53 -22.32
C GLN A 211 -9.25 -7.84 -22.11
N ARG A 212 -8.67 -9.00 -22.48
CA ARG A 212 -9.23 -10.32 -22.11
C ARG A 212 -9.02 -10.70 -20.65
N LEU A 213 -8.01 -10.14 -19.98
CA LEU A 213 -7.74 -10.36 -18.55
C LEU A 213 -8.74 -9.70 -17.60
N ILE A 214 -9.25 -8.51 -17.97
CA ILE A 214 -10.09 -7.69 -17.08
C ILE A 214 -11.53 -7.54 -17.62
N GLY A 215 -11.86 -8.24 -18.71
CA GLY A 215 -13.25 -8.45 -19.12
C GLY A 215 -13.81 -7.38 -20.05
N SER A 216 -13.24 -7.23 -21.24
CA SER A 216 -13.89 -6.44 -22.30
C SER A 216 -15.12 -7.10 -22.93
N SER A 217 -15.58 -8.27 -22.46
CA SER A 217 -16.80 -8.92 -22.96
C SER A 217 -17.82 -9.33 -21.89
N ILE A 218 -17.46 -9.35 -20.60
CA ILE A 218 -18.36 -9.73 -19.51
C ILE A 218 -17.98 -8.89 -18.29
N SER A 219 -18.85 -7.96 -17.89
CA SER A 219 -18.71 -7.29 -16.58
C SER A 219 -18.54 -8.33 -15.48
N PRO A 220 -17.75 -8.07 -14.43
CA PRO A 220 -17.54 -9.04 -13.37
C PRO A 220 -18.89 -9.51 -12.83
N SER A 221 -19.09 -10.82 -12.77
CA SER A 221 -20.26 -11.34 -12.07
C SER A 221 -20.22 -10.92 -10.60
N ASP A 222 -21.37 -10.86 -9.93
CA ASP A 222 -21.46 -10.58 -8.49
C ASP A 222 -20.50 -11.46 -7.66
N ALA A 223 -20.15 -12.67 -8.14
CA ALA A 223 -19.24 -13.58 -7.46
C ALA A 223 -17.77 -13.12 -7.46
N MET A 224 -17.37 -12.22 -8.37
CA MET A 224 -16.04 -11.64 -8.46
C MET A 224 -15.85 -10.45 -7.52
N LEU A 225 -16.93 -9.76 -7.14
CA LEU A 225 -16.87 -8.61 -6.24
C LEU A 225 -16.46 -9.06 -4.84
N ASP A 226 -15.47 -8.40 -4.25
CA ASP A 226 -14.98 -8.72 -2.91
C ASP A 226 -15.22 -7.58 -1.92
N ARG A 227 -14.62 -6.41 -2.17
CA ARG A 227 -14.72 -5.26 -1.27
C ARG A 227 -14.38 -3.94 -1.96
N ILE A 228 -14.70 -2.85 -1.29
CA ILE A 228 -14.22 -1.51 -1.59
C ILE A 228 -13.29 -1.06 -0.46
N GLU A 229 -12.17 -0.45 -0.82
CA GLU A 229 -11.24 0.18 0.13
C GLU A 229 -11.16 1.68 -0.18
N THR A 230 -11.33 2.54 0.81
CA THR A 230 -11.19 4.00 0.65
C THR A 230 -9.99 4.52 1.43
N ASN A 231 -9.25 5.45 0.84
CA ASN A 231 -8.21 6.21 1.51
C ASN A 231 -8.39 7.69 1.18
N ILE A 232 -8.62 8.52 2.19
CA ILE A 232 -8.95 9.95 2.06
C ILE A 232 -7.99 10.72 2.93
N GLN A 233 -7.26 11.68 2.37
CA GLN A 233 -6.61 12.70 3.19
C GLN A 233 -7.71 13.56 3.81
N ILE A 234 -8.01 13.35 5.09
CA ILE A 234 -9.11 14.04 5.76
C ILE A 234 -8.70 15.41 6.25
N SER A 235 -7.41 15.64 6.50
CA SER A 235 -6.88 16.93 6.91
C SER A 235 -5.42 17.16 6.48
N ILE A 236 -5.05 18.44 6.43
CA ILE A 236 -3.69 18.95 6.46
C ILE A 236 -3.58 19.89 7.64
N ALA A 237 -2.56 19.70 8.47
CA ALA A 237 -2.14 20.65 9.49
C ALA A 237 -0.80 21.25 9.01
N PRO A 238 -0.77 22.51 8.52
CA PRO A 238 0.46 23.19 8.16
C PRO A 238 1.43 23.26 9.35
N LYS A 239 2.73 23.46 9.10
CA LYS A 239 3.69 23.65 10.19
C LYS A 239 3.31 24.87 11.03
N SER A 240 3.24 24.70 12.35
CA SER A 240 2.94 25.75 13.31
C SER A 240 3.96 25.75 14.46
N ALA A 241 3.78 26.64 15.44
CA ALA A 241 4.57 26.60 16.68
C ALA A 241 4.15 25.44 17.61
N LEU A 242 2.95 24.87 17.40
CA LEU A 242 2.39 23.82 18.25
C LEU A 242 2.75 22.41 17.75
N HIS A 243 2.96 22.26 16.45
CA HIS A 243 3.28 20.98 15.83
C HIS A 243 3.96 21.16 14.47
N ASP A 244 4.66 20.11 14.03
CA ASP A 244 5.18 20.03 12.67
C ASP A 244 4.08 19.83 11.63
N PHE A 245 4.42 20.01 10.34
CA PHE A 245 3.52 19.73 9.23
C PHE A 245 3.03 18.28 9.28
N ARG A 246 1.72 18.08 9.12
CA ARG A 246 1.08 16.76 9.12
C ARG A 246 -0.07 16.71 8.13
N SER A 247 -0.34 15.54 7.60
CA SER A 247 -1.57 15.20 6.87
C SER A 247 -2.12 13.90 7.41
N ASP A 248 -3.42 13.85 7.69
CA ASP A 248 -4.08 12.69 8.26
C ASP A 248 -4.95 11.98 7.21
N TYR A 249 -4.85 10.65 7.13
CA TYR A 249 -5.50 9.84 6.11
C TYR A 249 -6.48 8.84 6.72
N LEU A 250 -7.75 8.93 6.36
CA LEU A 250 -8.78 7.98 6.78
C LEU A 250 -8.81 6.77 5.85
N LEU A 251 -8.65 5.59 6.44
CA LEU A 251 -8.82 4.29 5.79
C LEU A 251 -10.14 3.65 6.23
N LYS A 252 -10.90 3.12 5.26
CA LYS A 252 -12.10 2.28 5.52
C LYS A 252 -12.22 1.15 4.51
N VAL A 253 -12.92 0.09 4.90
CA VAL A 253 -13.22 -1.08 4.06
C VAL A 253 -14.72 -1.37 4.09
N PHE A 254 -15.27 -1.71 2.93
CA PHE A 254 -16.66 -2.13 2.77
C PHE A 254 -16.69 -3.46 2.03
N LYS A 255 -17.09 -4.55 2.69
CA LYS A 255 -17.14 -5.89 2.11
C LYS A 255 -18.43 -6.09 1.32
N TYR A 256 -18.34 -6.69 0.15
CA TYR A 256 -19.51 -7.00 -0.67
C TYR A 256 -20.32 -8.13 -0.02
N ASN A 257 -21.61 -7.89 0.16
CA ASN A 257 -22.56 -8.89 0.61
C ASN A 257 -23.38 -9.35 -0.61
N ALA A 258 -23.14 -10.58 -1.07
CA ALA A 258 -23.82 -11.13 -2.25
C ALA A 258 -25.32 -11.37 -2.05
N ALA A 259 -25.78 -11.58 -0.81
CA ALA A 259 -27.21 -11.78 -0.52
C ALA A 259 -28.00 -10.47 -0.62
N THR A 260 -27.44 -9.37 -0.13
CA THR A 260 -28.09 -8.04 -0.20
C THR A 260 -27.66 -7.24 -1.42
N LYS A 261 -26.64 -7.70 -2.16
CA LYS A 261 -25.98 -6.99 -3.26
C LYS A 261 -25.49 -5.59 -2.88
N THR A 262 -24.96 -5.43 -1.68
CA THR A 262 -24.49 -4.12 -1.17
C THR A 262 -23.10 -4.25 -0.55
N PHE A 263 -22.32 -3.19 -0.59
CA PHE A 263 -21.09 -3.09 0.18
C PHE A 263 -21.39 -2.62 1.60
N LYS A 264 -20.99 -3.40 2.60
CA LYS A 264 -21.21 -3.15 4.03
C LYS A 264 -19.90 -2.82 4.73
N GLU A 265 -19.92 -1.83 5.62
CA GLU A 265 -18.75 -1.49 6.43
C GLU A 265 -18.20 -2.73 7.15
N SER A 266 -16.88 -2.91 7.07
CA SER A 266 -16.16 -4.06 7.63
C SER A 266 -14.90 -3.59 8.37
N THR A 267 -14.26 -4.51 9.09
CA THR A 267 -12.93 -4.31 9.65
C THR A 267 -11.89 -4.14 8.53
N LEU A 268 -10.86 -3.34 8.80
CA LEU A 268 -9.66 -3.22 7.98
C LEU A 268 -8.79 -4.45 8.24
N GLU A 269 -8.44 -5.19 7.18
CA GLU A 269 -7.61 -6.38 7.32
C GLU A 269 -6.30 -6.07 8.04
N ASN A 270 -6.02 -6.81 9.12
CA ASN A 270 -4.84 -6.69 9.96
C ASN A 270 -4.59 -5.32 10.60
N GLN A 271 -5.52 -4.36 10.49
CA GLN A 271 -5.46 -3.13 11.27
C GLN A 271 -5.88 -3.41 12.71
N ILE A 272 -4.89 -3.58 13.57
CA ILE A 272 -5.05 -3.81 15.00
C ILE A 272 -5.82 -2.63 15.63
N ASP A 273 -6.88 -2.94 16.40
CA ASP A 273 -7.61 -1.98 17.24
C ASP A 273 -6.86 -1.82 18.57
N ARG A 274 -5.73 -1.13 18.50
CA ARG A 274 -4.81 -0.91 19.63
C ARG A 274 -5.54 -0.38 20.85
N ASP A 275 -6.34 0.67 20.69
CA ASP A 275 -7.00 1.34 21.80
C ASP A 275 -8.00 0.41 22.49
N ARG A 276 -8.78 -0.39 21.73
CA ARG A 276 -9.67 -1.39 22.32
C ARG A 276 -8.91 -2.51 23.04
N ILE A 277 -7.81 -2.99 22.45
CA ILE A 277 -6.99 -4.05 23.04
C ILE A 277 -6.31 -3.59 24.33
N VAL A 278 -5.81 -2.36 24.37
CA VAL A 278 -5.19 -1.81 25.58
C VAL A 278 -6.24 -1.54 26.66
N ALA A 279 -7.45 -1.10 26.30
CA ALA A 279 -8.51 -0.80 27.26
C ALA A 279 -9.24 -2.03 27.86
N ASP A 280 -9.20 -3.19 27.21
CA ASP A 280 -9.92 -4.40 27.63
C ASP A 280 -8.94 -5.54 28.00
N ASP A 281 -8.86 -5.89 29.28
CA ASP A 281 -7.95 -6.92 29.80
C ASP A 281 -8.18 -8.31 29.18
N ALA A 282 -9.44 -8.68 28.91
CA ALA A 282 -9.76 -9.96 28.32
C ALA A 282 -9.31 -9.99 26.86
N LEU A 283 -9.60 -8.93 26.11
CA LEU A 283 -9.16 -8.79 24.73
C LEU A 283 -7.63 -8.73 24.62
N ARG A 284 -6.97 -8.03 25.54
CA ARG A 284 -5.51 -7.95 25.66
C ARG A 284 -4.87 -9.33 25.83
N ARG A 285 -5.36 -10.10 26.80
CA ARG A 285 -4.88 -11.45 27.08
C ARG A 285 -5.11 -12.39 25.89
N ASP A 286 -6.30 -12.34 25.31
CA ASP A 286 -6.66 -13.14 24.14
C ASP A 286 -5.76 -12.81 22.93
N PHE A 287 -5.50 -11.52 22.67
CA PHE A 287 -4.65 -11.10 21.57
C PHE A 287 -3.20 -11.55 21.78
N LYS A 288 -2.67 -11.37 22.99
CA LYS A 288 -1.33 -11.82 23.37
C LYS A 288 -1.19 -13.33 23.16
N ALA A 289 -2.09 -14.12 23.74
CA ALA A 289 -2.07 -15.58 23.67
C ALA A 289 -2.19 -16.07 22.22
N TRP A 290 -3.08 -15.46 21.43
CA TRP A 290 -3.25 -15.81 20.03
C TRP A 290 -2.01 -15.47 19.20
N LEU A 291 -1.48 -14.25 19.28
CA LEU A 291 -0.37 -13.83 18.42
C LEU A 291 0.94 -14.58 18.73
N LEU A 292 1.19 -14.88 20.00
CA LEU A 292 2.41 -15.59 20.43
C LEU A 292 2.32 -17.12 20.25
N ALA A 293 1.17 -17.66 19.86
CA ALA A 293 1.07 -19.08 19.53
C ALA A 293 2.00 -19.40 18.33
N PRO A 294 2.74 -20.53 18.35
CA PRO A 294 3.80 -20.79 17.37
C PRO A 294 3.41 -20.65 15.90
N GLU A 295 2.23 -21.14 15.51
CA GLU A 295 1.75 -21.03 14.12
C GLU A 295 1.40 -19.59 13.73
N ASN A 296 0.76 -18.85 14.63
CA ASN A 296 0.40 -17.46 14.37
C ASN A 296 1.64 -16.57 14.33
N LEU A 297 2.61 -16.82 15.22
CA LEU A 297 3.91 -16.13 15.22
C LEU A 297 4.69 -16.42 13.93
N ARG A 298 4.63 -17.65 13.41
CA ARG A 298 5.22 -18.04 12.12
C ARG A 298 4.59 -17.28 10.95
N GLU A 299 3.26 -17.20 10.88
CA GLU A 299 2.58 -16.44 9.83
C GLU A 299 2.78 -14.92 9.99
N PHE A 300 2.90 -14.43 11.22
CA PHE A 300 3.20 -13.04 11.54
C PHE A 300 4.61 -12.65 11.07
N ASP A 301 5.60 -13.49 11.35
CA ASP A 301 6.96 -13.37 10.83
C ASP A 301 7.01 -13.31 9.30
N ARG A 302 6.25 -14.20 8.66
CA ARG A 302 6.16 -14.32 7.20
C ARG A 302 5.30 -13.23 6.56
N GLY A 303 4.61 -12.40 7.35
CA GLY A 303 3.73 -11.34 6.85
C GLY A 303 2.51 -11.87 6.09
N THR A 304 2.07 -13.08 6.43
CA THR A 304 0.92 -13.81 5.85
C THR A 304 -0.18 -14.07 6.88
N VAL A 305 -0.02 -13.57 8.11
CA VAL A 305 -1.02 -13.73 9.17
C VAL A 305 -2.35 -13.06 8.80
N LEU A 306 -3.45 -13.67 9.24
CA LEU A 306 -4.79 -13.10 9.22
C LEU A 306 -5.26 -12.93 10.66
N ILE A 307 -5.21 -11.69 11.14
CA ILE A 307 -5.61 -11.35 12.50
C ILE A 307 -7.14 -11.47 12.62
N PRO A 308 -7.67 -12.18 13.63
CA PRO A 308 -9.10 -12.34 13.83
C PRO A 308 -9.83 -11.00 13.94
N GLU A 309 -11.02 -10.90 13.33
CA GLU A 309 -11.81 -9.66 13.28
C GLU A 309 -12.09 -9.04 14.67
N LYS A 310 -12.16 -9.87 15.72
CA LYS A 310 -12.34 -9.39 17.11
C LYS A 310 -11.20 -8.51 17.62
N PHE A 311 -10.05 -8.47 16.94
CA PHE A 311 -8.91 -7.60 17.28
C PHE A 311 -8.76 -6.42 16.33
N LEU A 312 -9.63 -6.28 15.33
CA LEU A 312 -9.47 -5.31 14.24
C LEU A 312 -10.36 -4.08 14.40
N ALA A 313 -9.88 -2.97 13.85
CA ALA A 313 -10.59 -1.70 13.77
C ALA A 313 -11.37 -1.60 12.45
N LYS A 314 -12.47 -0.82 12.45
CA LYS A 314 -13.26 -0.52 11.25
C LYS A 314 -12.82 0.75 10.50
N ALA A 315 -12.03 1.59 11.16
CA ALA A 315 -11.43 2.78 10.60
C ALA A 315 -10.03 2.97 11.16
N ALA A 316 -9.15 3.60 10.38
CA ALA A 316 -7.86 4.07 10.86
C ALA A 316 -7.59 5.47 10.33
N VAL A 317 -7.14 6.37 11.20
CA VAL A 317 -6.61 7.68 10.81
C VAL A 317 -5.09 7.58 10.87
N VAL A 318 -4.46 7.75 9.72
CA VAL A 318 -3.04 7.54 9.51
C VAL A 318 -2.34 8.89 9.36
N PRO A 319 -1.64 9.39 10.37
CA PRO A 319 -0.86 10.61 10.27
C PRO A 319 0.40 10.38 9.42
N THR A 320 0.71 11.32 8.53
CA THR A 320 1.97 11.34 7.78
C THR A 320 2.54 12.76 7.65
N PRO A 321 3.88 12.93 7.67
CA PRO A 321 4.87 11.91 7.98
C PRO A 321 4.79 11.52 9.47
N ALA A 322 4.98 10.23 9.78
CA ALA A 322 5.03 9.73 11.17
C ALA A 322 6.45 9.51 11.69
N GLY A 323 7.48 9.74 10.85
CA GLY A 323 8.88 9.46 11.18
C GLY A 323 9.16 7.97 11.42
N LEU A 324 10.37 7.66 11.89
CA LEU A 324 10.78 6.31 12.32
C LEU A 324 10.89 6.19 13.85
N ASP A 325 10.59 7.27 14.56
CA ASP A 325 10.70 7.40 16.01
C ASP A 325 9.48 6.77 16.67
N ALA A 326 9.65 6.25 17.89
CA ALA A 326 8.50 5.75 18.65
C ALA A 326 7.53 6.90 18.92
N SER A 327 6.27 6.75 18.54
CA SER A 327 5.27 7.81 18.63
C SER A 327 3.89 7.25 18.90
N PRO A 328 3.03 7.90 19.71
CA PRO A 328 1.61 7.56 19.85
C PRO A 328 0.84 7.56 18.52
N LEU A 329 1.43 8.15 17.47
CA LEU A 329 0.91 8.13 16.11
C LEU A 329 1.10 6.77 15.41
N GLN A 330 1.93 5.89 15.94
CA GLN A 330 2.20 4.56 15.41
C GLN A 330 1.23 3.52 16.02
N PRO A 331 0.71 2.57 15.22
CA PRO A 331 -0.28 1.59 15.67
C PRO A 331 0.20 0.67 16.81
N GLU A 332 1.48 0.35 16.84
CA GLU A 332 2.10 -0.52 17.84
C GLU A 332 2.47 0.19 19.14
N PHE A 333 2.44 1.52 19.19
CA PHE A 333 3.02 2.28 20.29
C PHE A 333 2.38 1.95 21.64
N GLY A 334 3.18 1.61 22.64
CA GLY A 334 2.71 1.20 23.96
C GLY A 334 2.19 -0.24 24.02
N MET A 335 2.21 -0.99 22.90
CA MET A 335 1.89 -2.42 22.92
C MET A 335 3.08 -3.26 23.38
N VAL A 336 4.32 -2.78 23.20
CA VAL A 336 5.54 -3.49 23.62
C VAL A 336 6.22 -2.75 24.76
N GLN A 337 6.78 -3.49 25.71
CA GLN A 337 7.48 -2.93 26.86
C GLN A 337 8.61 -1.95 26.45
N GLY A 338 8.69 -0.81 27.17
CA GLY A 338 9.81 0.14 27.03
C GLY A 338 9.67 1.18 25.92
N GLU A 339 8.54 1.23 25.20
CA GLU A 339 8.22 2.28 24.21
C GLU A 339 7.80 3.61 24.86
N ASP A 340 7.21 3.55 26.05
CA ASP A 340 6.67 4.71 26.77
C ASP A 340 7.52 5.07 27.98
N ARG A 341 8.79 5.44 27.75
CA ARG A 341 9.73 5.74 28.84
C ARG A 341 9.34 6.98 29.65
N ASP A 342 8.59 7.91 29.05
CA ASP A 342 8.21 9.18 29.65
C ASP A 342 6.79 9.17 30.25
N SER A 343 5.93 8.20 29.92
CA SER A 343 4.66 8.00 30.59
C SER A 343 4.40 6.54 30.97
N ASN A 344 4.79 6.17 32.20
CA ASN A 344 4.44 4.90 32.87
C ASN A 344 2.91 4.71 33.09
N LYS A 345 2.05 4.97 32.11
CA LYS A 345 0.59 5.05 32.29
C LYS A 345 -0.20 3.83 31.82
N GLY A 346 0.44 2.76 31.35
CA GLY A 346 -0.26 1.51 30.99
C GLY A 346 0.62 0.26 31.00
N GLU A 347 0.01 -0.89 31.29
CA GLU A 347 0.67 -2.19 31.15
C GLU A 347 0.79 -2.56 29.66
N PRO A 348 1.98 -2.96 29.17
CA PRO A 348 2.15 -3.33 27.78
C PRO A 348 1.38 -4.61 27.44
N VAL A 349 0.97 -4.75 26.18
CA VAL A 349 0.38 -5.99 25.68
C VAL A 349 1.43 -7.10 25.63
N PHE A 350 2.69 -6.78 25.30
CA PHE A 350 3.78 -7.74 25.18
C PHE A 350 4.98 -7.28 26.01
N THR A 351 5.43 -8.13 26.94
CA THR A 351 6.72 -7.92 27.62
C THR A 351 7.87 -8.46 26.79
N ASP A 352 9.10 -8.01 27.07
CA ASP A 352 10.30 -8.56 26.41
C ASP A 352 10.41 -10.07 26.63
N ASN A 353 10.08 -10.54 27.83
CA ASN A 353 10.09 -11.96 28.18
C ASN A 353 9.03 -12.77 27.42
N ASP A 354 7.84 -12.20 27.20
CA ASP A 354 6.79 -12.85 26.41
C ASP A 354 7.31 -13.14 24.99
N VAL A 355 7.89 -12.13 24.34
CA VAL A 355 8.39 -12.23 22.96
C VAL A 355 9.60 -13.17 22.88
N VAL A 356 10.58 -13.02 23.78
CA VAL A 356 11.76 -13.91 23.81
C VAL A 356 11.35 -15.35 24.08
N GLY A 357 10.40 -15.58 24.99
CA GLY A 357 9.85 -16.89 25.27
C GLY A 357 9.19 -17.53 24.05
N ALA A 358 8.35 -16.76 23.33
CA ALA A 358 7.69 -17.23 22.12
C ALA A 358 8.70 -17.58 21.00
N LEU A 359 9.73 -16.76 20.81
CA LEU A 359 10.80 -17.04 19.83
C LEU A 359 11.59 -18.31 20.18
N LYS A 360 11.91 -18.52 21.46
CA LYS A 360 12.54 -19.77 21.93
C LYS A 360 11.65 -20.98 21.69
N GLN A 361 10.34 -20.85 21.95
CA GLN A 361 9.38 -21.93 21.72
C GLN A 361 9.24 -22.25 20.22
N ALA A 362 9.23 -21.24 19.35
CA ALA A 362 9.22 -21.43 17.90
C ALA A 362 10.47 -22.18 17.44
N ALA A 363 11.66 -21.76 17.90
CA ALA A 363 12.92 -22.44 17.59
C ALA A 363 12.94 -23.90 18.09
N ALA A 364 12.47 -24.17 19.31
CA ALA A 364 12.39 -25.53 19.86
C ALA A 364 11.45 -26.45 19.06
N ARG A 365 10.48 -25.88 18.32
CA ARG A 365 9.58 -26.60 17.41
C ARG A 365 10.11 -26.70 15.98
N GLY A 366 11.33 -26.22 15.71
CA GLY A 366 11.92 -26.21 14.38
C GLY A 366 11.34 -25.17 13.43
N ILE A 367 10.66 -24.13 13.95
CA ILE A 367 10.16 -23.02 13.12
C ILE A 367 11.33 -22.08 12.82
N ASP A 368 11.65 -21.93 11.53
CA ASP A 368 12.67 -21.01 11.05
C ASP A 368 12.09 -19.59 10.90
N MET A 369 12.49 -18.70 11.80
CA MET A 369 12.09 -17.29 11.80
C MET A 369 12.93 -16.50 10.79
N GLN A 370 12.26 -15.90 9.81
CA GLN A 370 12.91 -15.22 8.68
C GLN A 370 13.19 -13.74 8.95
N ASN A 371 12.29 -13.06 9.66
CA ASN A 371 12.31 -11.60 9.84
C ASN A 371 12.41 -11.19 11.31
N ILE A 372 11.63 -11.82 12.18
CA ILE A 372 11.51 -11.52 13.62
C ILE A 372 12.52 -12.38 14.37
N ARG A 373 13.67 -11.79 14.69
CA ARG A 373 14.77 -12.46 15.42
C ARG A 373 15.14 -11.73 16.72
N SER A 374 14.34 -10.75 17.11
CA SER A 374 14.49 -9.91 18.30
C SER A 374 13.16 -9.28 18.67
N VAL A 375 13.07 -8.71 19.89
CA VAL A 375 11.92 -7.91 20.34
C VAL A 375 11.70 -6.71 19.41
N ALA A 376 12.77 -6.06 18.95
CA ALA A 376 12.70 -4.95 18.02
C ALA A 376 12.10 -5.34 16.66
N GLY A 377 12.45 -6.51 16.14
CA GLY A 377 11.86 -7.07 14.92
C GLY A 377 10.37 -7.35 15.09
N PHE A 378 9.97 -7.85 16.26
CA PHE A 378 8.56 -8.13 16.59
C PHE A 378 7.74 -6.85 16.64
N GLN A 379 8.21 -5.83 17.37
CA GLN A 379 7.63 -4.49 17.43
C GLN A 379 7.50 -3.87 16.03
N ARG A 380 8.56 -3.93 15.21
CA ARG A 380 8.50 -3.42 13.84
C ARG A 380 7.47 -4.15 12.99
N ARG A 381 7.29 -5.47 13.20
CA ARG A 381 6.27 -6.23 12.47
C ARG A 381 4.86 -5.88 12.96
N LEU A 382 4.67 -5.58 14.25
CA LEU A 382 3.38 -5.13 14.78
C LEU A 382 2.93 -3.85 14.08
N ASN A 383 3.84 -2.92 13.82
CA ASN A 383 3.55 -1.77 12.98
C ASN A 383 3.21 -2.19 11.54
N ASP A 384 4.14 -2.93 10.92
CA ASP A 384 4.13 -3.28 9.50
C ASP A 384 2.93 -4.11 9.06
N VAL A 385 2.35 -4.91 9.96
CA VAL A 385 1.19 -5.75 9.65
C VAL A 385 -0.09 -4.91 9.47
N THR A 386 -0.13 -3.71 10.04
CA THR A 386 -1.30 -2.82 9.98
C THR A 386 -1.32 -1.99 8.71
N CYS A 387 -2.52 -1.58 8.27
CA CYS A 387 -2.66 -0.66 7.15
C CYS A 387 -1.96 0.67 7.45
N ALA A 388 -2.19 1.23 8.64
CA ALA A 388 -1.60 2.48 9.09
C ALA A 388 -0.05 2.44 9.06
N GLY A 389 0.55 1.38 9.59
CA GLY A 389 2.00 1.25 9.65
C GLY A 389 2.68 1.13 8.29
N CYS A 390 2.09 0.35 7.39
CA CYS A 390 2.53 0.26 6.00
C CYS A 390 2.45 1.63 5.29
N HIS A 391 1.36 2.38 5.50
CA HIS A 391 1.17 3.72 4.92
C HIS A 391 2.15 4.76 5.50
N GLN A 392 2.52 4.65 6.78
CA GLN A 392 3.51 5.53 7.44
C GLN A 392 4.95 5.25 7.01
N THR A 393 5.28 3.97 6.81
CA THR A 393 6.68 3.52 6.65
C THR A 393 7.29 3.93 5.32
N ARG A 394 6.61 3.64 4.19
CA ARG A 394 7.09 3.93 2.83
C ARG A 394 5.93 4.19 1.87
N GLY A 395 4.94 4.96 2.32
CA GLY A 395 3.88 5.55 1.49
C GLY A 395 4.34 6.83 0.77
N ILE A 396 3.52 7.36 -0.14
CA ILE A 396 3.66 8.70 -0.71
C ILE A 396 2.44 9.49 -0.26
N GLY A 397 2.63 10.45 0.66
CA GLY A 397 1.53 11.22 1.26
C GLY A 397 0.41 10.30 1.72
N GLY A 398 0.71 9.32 2.56
CA GLY A 398 -0.29 8.36 3.05
C GLY A 398 -0.94 7.44 2.01
N PHE A 399 -0.41 7.32 0.78
CA PHE A 399 -0.89 6.36 -0.22
C PHE A 399 0.18 5.32 -0.59
N HIS A 400 -0.23 4.07 -0.78
CA HIS A 400 0.60 3.07 -1.47
C HIS A 400 0.64 3.27 -2.98
N PHE A 401 -0.44 3.79 -3.54
CA PHE A 401 -0.62 3.97 -4.96
C PHE A 401 -1.48 5.21 -5.19
N PRO A 402 -0.88 6.41 -5.25
CA PRO A 402 -1.61 7.61 -5.67
C PRO A 402 -2.24 7.41 -7.05
N GLY A 403 -1.54 6.71 -7.94
CA GLY A 403 -1.93 6.43 -9.32
C GLY A 403 -1.48 7.50 -10.30
N VAL A 404 -1.51 7.13 -11.58
CA VAL A 404 -1.08 7.96 -12.72
C VAL A 404 -2.08 9.07 -12.99
N ASP A 405 -1.59 10.27 -13.28
CA ASP A 405 -2.43 11.38 -13.76
C ASP A 405 -2.44 11.42 -15.29
N TRP A 406 -3.33 10.65 -15.91
CA TRP A 406 -3.49 10.70 -17.36
C TRP A 406 -4.32 11.91 -17.85
N LEU A 407 -4.89 12.68 -16.93
CA LEU A 407 -5.63 13.92 -17.24
C LEU A 407 -4.73 15.15 -17.31
N ALA A 408 -3.48 15.05 -16.86
CA ALA A 408 -2.50 16.13 -16.97
C ALA A 408 -2.18 16.45 -18.45
N ASP A 409 -1.78 17.69 -18.74
CA ASP A 409 -1.43 18.13 -20.11
C ASP A 409 -0.30 17.31 -20.72
N LYS A 410 0.62 16.80 -19.89
CA LYS A 410 1.71 15.90 -20.27
C LYS A 410 1.77 14.72 -19.31
N PRO A 411 0.93 13.68 -19.51
CA PRO A 411 0.93 12.50 -18.67
C PRO A 411 2.29 11.82 -18.68
N SER A 412 2.81 11.50 -17.50
CA SER A 412 4.08 10.80 -17.36
C SER A 412 4.09 9.98 -16.08
N ASN A 413 4.60 8.76 -16.17
CA ASN A 413 4.88 7.89 -15.03
C ASN A 413 6.36 7.98 -14.57
N SER A 414 7.19 8.78 -15.25
CA SER A 414 8.60 9.02 -14.89
C SER A 414 8.79 10.31 -14.07
N THR A 415 7.94 11.32 -14.28
CA THR A 415 8.00 12.62 -13.58
C THR A 415 7.08 12.67 -12.36
N ILE A 416 5.99 11.89 -12.36
CA ILE A 416 5.07 11.73 -11.23
C ILE A 416 5.08 10.25 -10.85
N VAL A 417 5.64 9.95 -9.68
CA VAL A 417 5.77 8.57 -9.20
C VAL A 417 4.36 8.01 -8.92
N PRO A 418 3.89 6.99 -9.65
CA PRO A 418 2.50 6.54 -9.56
C PRO A 418 2.23 5.68 -8.32
N ALA A 419 3.28 5.23 -7.63
CA ALA A 419 3.19 4.32 -6.51
C ALA A 419 4.33 4.49 -5.51
N SER A 420 4.14 4.00 -4.29
CA SER A 420 5.09 4.22 -3.22
C SER A 420 6.33 3.33 -3.33
N PRO A 421 7.44 3.68 -2.65
CA PRO A 421 8.62 2.83 -2.64
C PRO A 421 8.36 1.42 -2.09
N HIS A 422 7.41 1.27 -1.15
CA HIS A 422 6.94 -0.05 -0.72
C HIS A 422 6.33 -0.84 -1.89
N PHE A 423 5.48 -0.20 -2.69
CA PHE A 423 4.86 -0.85 -3.84
C PHE A 423 5.92 -1.31 -4.85
N PHE A 424 6.87 -0.46 -5.23
CA PHE A 424 7.89 -0.81 -6.22
C PHE A 424 8.87 -1.88 -5.70
N GLY A 425 9.31 -1.77 -4.44
CA GLY A 425 10.20 -2.76 -3.84
C GLY A 425 9.58 -4.17 -3.74
N ASP A 426 8.25 -4.27 -3.68
CA ASP A 426 7.55 -5.55 -3.57
C ASP A 426 7.32 -6.24 -4.94
N GLN A 427 7.57 -5.57 -6.07
CA GLN A 427 7.21 -6.11 -7.39
C GLN A 427 8.00 -7.36 -7.76
N VAL A 428 9.28 -7.44 -7.38
CA VAL A 428 10.12 -8.62 -7.62
C VAL A 428 9.47 -9.86 -7.01
N ARG A 429 9.08 -9.77 -5.73
CA ARG A 429 8.38 -10.85 -5.02
C ARG A 429 7.06 -11.24 -5.70
N ARG A 430 6.26 -10.25 -6.13
CA ARG A 430 4.98 -10.51 -6.81
C ARG A 430 5.18 -11.23 -8.14
N ARG A 431 6.20 -10.84 -8.90
CA ARG A 431 6.55 -11.49 -10.17
C ARG A 431 7.04 -12.93 -9.97
N ASP A 432 7.79 -13.20 -8.91
CA ASP A 432 8.18 -14.57 -8.54
C ASP A 432 6.95 -15.43 -8.23
N ILE A 433 5.96 -14.87 -7.53
CA ILE A 433 4.69 -15.56 -7.23
C ILE A 433 3.91 -15.87 -8.51
N LEU A 434 3.79 -14.90 -9.42
CA LEU A 434 3.16 -15.13 -10.72
C LEU A 434 3.90 -16.19 -11.53
N THR A 435 5.24 -16.16 -11.52
CA THR A 435 6.06 -17.15 -12.22
C THR A 435 5.85 -18.55 -11.64
N ALA A 436 5.76 -18.68 -10.32
CA ALA A 436 5.45 -19.95 -9.65
C ALA A 436 4.06 -20.47 -10.05
N PHE A 437 3.03 -19.60 -10.01
CA PHE A 437 1.70 -19.98 -10.46
C PHE A 437 1.67 -20.41 -11.92
N ALA A 438 2.33 -19.66 -12.82
CA ALA A 438 2.33 -19.91 -14.26
C ALA A 438 2.81 -21.31 -14.63
N VAL A 439 3.70 -21.90 -13.83
CA VAL A 439 4.24 -23.26 -14.00
C VAL A 439 3.61 -24.30 -13.06
N GLY A 440 2.50 -23.96 -12.39
CA GLY A 440 1.76 -24.87 -11.52
C GLY A 440 2.42 -25.19 -10.18
N LYS A 441 3.36 -24.36 -9.71
CA LYS A 441 4.02 -24.52 -8.40
C LYS A 441 3.29 -23.72 -7.33
N ARG A 442 3.31 -24.23 -6.09
CA ARG A 442 2.85 -23.46 -4.92
C ARG A 442 3.81 -22.30 -4.66
N PRO A 443 3.35 -21.04 -4.69
CA PRO A 443 4.23 -19.90 -4.41
C PRO A 443 4.63 -19.83 -2.93
N ASP A 444 5.82 -19.30 -2.66
CA ASP A 444 6.10 -18.75 -1.33
C ASP A 444 5.44 -17.37 -1.23
N PHE A 445 4.53 -17.20 -0.28
CA PHE A 445 3.84 -15.93 -0.04
C PHE A 445 4.56 -15.03 0.99
N SER A 446 5.63 -15.51 1.63
CA SER A 446 6.37 -14.77 2.64
C SER A 446 6.79 -13.39 2.13
N ARG A 447 6.69 -12.37 3.00
CA ARG A 447 7.16 -11.00 2.73
C ARG A 447 8.07 -10.52 3.85
N GLY A 448 9.07 -9.73 3.47
CA GLY A 448 9.86 -8.92 4.39
C GLY A 448 9.05 -7.77 5.01
N PHE A 449 9.74 -6.88 5.71
CA PHE A 449 9.16 -5.62 6.19
C PHE A 449 8.92 -4.66 5.03
N ALA A 450 7.91 -3.79 5.09
CA ALA A 450 7.65 -2.79 4.05
C ALA A 450 8.84 -1.83 3.84
N SER A 451 9.66 -1.63 4.87
CA SER A 451 10.90 -0.87 4.80
C SER A 451 12.00 -1.52 3.97
N ARG A 452 12.03 -2.86 3.95
CA ARG A 452 13.11 -3.63 3.36
C ARG A 452 12.51 -4.84 2.61
N PRO A 453 12.32 -4.72 1.28
CA PRO A 453 11.68 -5.76 0.49
C PRO A 453 12.50 -7.05 0.54
N GLN A 454 11.80 -8.17 0.46
CA GLN A 454 12.43 -9.49 0.38
C GLN A 454 12.84 -9.75 -1.07
N THR A 455 14.15 -9.83 -1.31
CA THR A 455 14.67 -9.95 -2.67
C THR A 455 14.70 -11.37 -3.23
N ARG A 456 14.61 -12.39 -2.36
CA ARG A 456 14.69 -13.81 -2.74
C ARG A 456 15.89 -14.15 -3.63
N GLY A 457 17.02 -13.46 -3.38
CA GLY A 457 18.24 -13.61 -4.15
C GLY A 457 18.30 -12.80 -5.46
N SER A 458 17.23 -12.09 -5.83
CA SER A 458 17.26 -11.13 -6.94
C SER A 458 18.16 -9.93 -6.61
N GLY A 459 18.95 -9.50 -7.60
CA GLY A 459 19.78 -8.30 -7.55
C GLY A 459 19.12 -7.06 -8.18
N GLU A 460 17.89 -7.15 -8.69
CA GLU A 460 17.24 -6.09 -9.47
C GLU A 460 17.03 -4.78 -8.69
N LEU A 461 16.90 -4.87 -7.36
CA LEU A 461 16.74 -3.70 -6.48
C LEU A 461 18.07 -3.21 -5.89
N ALA A 462 19.18 -3.89 -6.16
CA ALA A 462 20.47 -3.51 -5.59
C ALA A 462 20.90 -2.12 -6.07
N GLY A 463 21.35 -1.27 -5.15
CA GLY A 463 21.73 0.12 -5.40
C GLY A 463 20.55 1.09 -5.53
N THR A 464 19.30 0.62 -5.46
CA THR A 464 18.10 1.47 -5.56
C THR A 464 17.63 1.94 -4.19
N GLU A 465 16.87 3.04 -4.15
CA GLU A 465 16.20 3.55 -2.95
C GLU A 465 15.29 2.50 -2.28
N TYR A 466 14.84 1.47 -3.02
CA TYR A 466 13.96 0.42 -2.50
C TYR A 466 14.69 -0.57 -1.59
N GLN A 467 15.96 -0.86 -1.86
CA GLN A 467 16.74 -1.85 -1.12
C GLN A 467 17.83 -1.19 -0.27
N ASP A 468 18.93 -0.74 -0.86
CA ASP A 468 20.16 -0.31 -0.15
C ASP A 468 20.83 0.95 -0.75
N GLY A 469 20.26 1.53 -1.80
CA GLY A 469 20.70 2.77 -2.42
C GLY A 469 20.38 4.03 -1.62
N TRP A 470 20.58 5.19 -2.24
CA TRP A 470 20.36 6.48 -1.58
C TRP A 470 18.90 6.62 -1.11
N GLY A 471 18.70 7.01 0.15
CA GLY A 471 17.38 7.13 0.78
C GLY A 471 16.74 5.81 1.22
N ALA A 472 17.37 4.65 1.00
CA ALA A 472 16.85 3.38 1.48
C ALA A 472 16.94 3.25 3.02
N HIS A 473 15.98 2.57 3.64
CA HIS A 473 16.05 2.28 5.08
C HIS A 473 17.16 1.27 5.39
N CYS A 474 17.89 1.52 6.47
CA CYS A 474 19.02 0.71 6.93
C CYS A 474 19.01 0.58 8.46
N SER A 475 19.81 -0.35 9.00
CA SER A 475 19.97 -0.52 10.45
C SER A 475 21.13 0.34 10.97
N LEU A 476 20.86 1.11 12.01
CA LEU A 476 21.89 1.79 12.80
C LEU A 476 22.53 0.76 13.74
N GLN A 477 23.85 0.58 13.64
CA GLN A 477 24.55 -0.44 14.45
C GLN A 477 24.87 0.01 15.88
N ASN A 478 24.61 1.28 16.23
CA ASN A 478 25.08 1.89 17.48
C ASN A 478 23.99 2.04 18.57
N ALA A 479 23.03 1.12 18.65
CA ALA A 479 21.95 1.17 19.66
C ALA A 479 22.28 0.45 20.99
N GLY A 480 23.53 0.53 21.47
CA GLY A 480 23.86 0.33 22.89
C GLY A 480 24.38 -1.03 23.35
N SER A 481 24.26 -2.12 22.58
CA SER A 481 24.82 -3.44 22.98
C SER A 481 26.15 -3.80 22.30
N GLY A 482 26.57 -3.04 21.28
CA GLY A 482 27.72 -3.36 20.42
C GLY A 482 27.49 -4.52 19.43
N ALA A 483 26.40 -5.28 19.56
CA ALA A 483 26.04 -6.35 18.64
C ALA A 483 24.88 -5.93 17.70
N PRO A 484 24.98 -6.18 16.39
CA PRO A 484 23.88 -5.89 15.46
C PRO A 484 22.60 -6.65 15.82
N ASP A 485 21.45 -5.98 15.74
CA ASP A 485 20.15 -6.64 15.91
C ASP A 485 19.92 -7.64 14.77
N LYS A 486 19.74 -8.91 15.11
CA LYS A 486 19.60 -10.03 14.17
C LYS A 486 18.45 -9.85 13.17
N SER A 487 17.38 -9.14 13.54
CA SER A 487 16.24 -8.85 12.66
C SER A 487 16.59 -7.87 11.54
N PHE A 488 17.61 -7.04 11.73
CA PHE A 488 17.97 -5.95 10.80
C PHE A 488 19.37 -6.11 10.20
N THR A 489 20.04 -7.24 10.43
CA THR A 489 21.40 -7.52 9.92
C THR A 489 21.55 -7.33 8.40
N SER A 490 20.52 -7.64 7.62
CA SER A 490 20.52 -7.48 6.16
C SER A 490 20.22 -6.05 5.68
N TRP A 491 19.96 -5.12 6.59
CA TRP A 491 19.58 -3.74 6.29
C TRP A 491 20.83 -2.85 6.18
N SER A 492 21.71 -3.20 5.23
CA SER A 492 22.91 -2.44 4.90
C SER A 492 22.67 -1.40 3.81
N CYS A 493 23.67 -0.53 3.61
CA CYS A 493 23.71 0.41 2.50
C CYS A 493 24.69 -0.05 1.41
N ALA A 494 24.44 0.37 0.17
CA ALA A 494 25.31 0.13 -0.97
C ALA A 494 26.66 0.82 -0.81
N LYS A 495 27.65 0.41 -1.61
CA LYS A 495 29.01 0.96 -1.58
C LYS A 495 29.00 2.48 -1.74
N GLY A 496 29.72 3.17 -0.84
CA GLY A 496 29.81 4.64 -0.84
C GLY A 496 28.74 5.35 -0.01
N LEU A 497 27.76 4.61 0.50
CA LEU A 497 26.73 5.11 1.41
C LEU A 497 26.97 4.62 2.84
N THR A 498 26.49 5.37 3.82
CA THR A 498 26.46 5.00 5.23
C THR A 498 25.05 5.12 5.78
N CYS A 499 24.72 4.27 6.75
CA CYS A 499 23.46 4.37 7.45
C CYS A 499 23.53 5.54 8.44
N GLN A 500 22.68 6.55 8.25
CA GLN A 500 22.63 7.74 9.09
C GLN A 500 21.25 7.84 9.74
N ALA A 501 21.21 8.32 10.98
CA ALA A 501 19.95 8.44 11.70
C ALA A 501 19.02 9.42 10.99
N ALA A 502 17.75 9.03 10.87
CA ALA A 502 16.68 9.90 10.45
C ALA A 502 15.96 10.38 11.72
N ALA A 503 16.01 11.69 12.00
CA ALA A 503 15.47 12.27 13.23
C ALA A 503 16.05 11.61 14.51
N ALA A 504 15.21 11.31 15.51
CA ALA A 504 15.66 10.76 16.80
C ALA A 504 15.76 9.22 16.81
N SER A 505 15.62 8.57 15.65
CA SER A 505 15.55 7.11 15.56
C SER A 505 16.89 6.49 15.96
N SER A 506 16.84 5.58 16.92
CA SER A 506 18.01 4.90 17.46
C SER A 506 18.34 3.59 16.73
N ARG A 507 17.41 3.03 15.95
CA ARG A 507 17.55 1.67 15.35
C ARG A 507 17.55 1.67 13.83
N ILE A 508 16.72 2.50 13.20
CA ILE A 508 16.57 2.54 11.75
C ILE A 508 17.02 3.90 11.23
N GLY A 509 17.91 3.89 10.24
CA GLY A 509 18.39 5.07 9.56
C GLY A 509 18.02 5.05 8.07
N MET A 510 18.60 5.99 7.33
CA MET A 510 18.56 6.05 5.89
C MET A 510 19.97 6.04 5.30
N CYS A 511 20.12 5.44 4.12
CA CYS A 511 21.38 5.39 3.40
C CYS A 511 21.68 6.72 2.72
N PHE A 512 22.72 7.41 3.17
CA PHE A 512 23.18 8.67 2.59
C PHE A 512 24.67 8.61 2.26
N ILE A 513 25.15 9.57 1.47
CA ILE A 513 26.57 9.68 1.12
C ILE A 513 27.37 9.77 2.41
N LYS A 514 28.44 8.97 2.49
CA LYS A 514 29.38 9.02 3.61
C LYS A 514 29.88 10.46 3.77
N THR A 515 29.48 11.13 4.85
CA THR A 515 30.07 12.40 5.25
C THR A 515 31.56 12.15 5.51
N ARG A 516 32.42 12.95 4.86
CA ARG A 516 33.87 12.84 5.00
C ARG A 516 34.33 13.26 6.38
#